data_AF-A0A2G3JFH0-F1
#
_entry.id   AF-A0A2G3JFH0-F1
#
_cell.length_a   1.000
_cell.length_b   1.000
_cell.length_c   1.000
_cell.angle_alpha   90.00
_cell.angle_beta   90.00
_cell.angle_gamma   90.00
#
_symmetry.space_group_name_H-M   'P 1'
#
loop_
_entity.id
_entity.type
_entity.pdbx_description
1 polymer ?
#
loop_
_entity_poly.entity_id
_entity_poly.type
_entity_poly.pdbx_seq_one_letter_code
_entity_poly.pdbx_strand_id
1 'polypeptide(L)' 'MNTPAFQTKCPSCGKQHTYSTDNPSRPFCSERCKLIDLGRWANEEYAIPVPASHAEDSDSLPD' A
#
# COMPACT_ATOMS: atom_id res chain seq x y z
N MET A 1 15.48 -29.61 -5.17
CA MET A 1 14.27 -28.77 -4.99
C MET A 1 14.54 -27.43 -5.65
N ASN A 2 14.07 -27.21 -6.88
CA ASN A 2 14.19 -25.91 -7.56
C ASN A 2 12.78 -25.38 -7.84
N THR A 3 12.13 -24.85 -6.80
CA THR A 3 10.91 -24.07 -7.00
C THR A 3 11.33 -22.72 -7.56
N PRO A 4 10.81 -22.28 -8.72
CA PRO A 4 11.15 -20.97 -9.27
C PRO A 4 10.75 -19.89 -8.26
N ALA A 5 11.73 -19.09 -7.87
CA ALA A 5 11.55 -17.98 -6.95
C ALA A 5 10.64 -16.94 -7.61
N PHE A 6 9.43 -16.74 -7.07
CA PHE A 6 8.57 -15.63 -7.48
C PHE A 6 9.27 -14.32 -7.11
N GLN A 7 9.47 -13.46 -8.10
CA GLN A 7 10.14 -12.16 -7.94
C GLN A 7 9.09 -11.06 -8.00
N THR A 8 9.14 -10.10 -7.08
CA THR A 8 8.24 -8.93 -7.07
C THR A 8 8.99 -7.63 -6.82
N LYS A 9 8.38 -6.50 -7.17
CA LYS A 9 8.89 -5.16 -6.84
C LYS A 9 8.34 -4.73 -5.48
N CYS A 10 9.21 -4.20 -4.63
CA CYS A 10 8.82 -3.56 -3.38
C CYS A 10 7.96 -2.31 -3.69
N PRO A 11 6.73 -2.20 -3.15
CA PRO A 11 5.87 -1.04 -3.42
C PRO A 11 6.46 0.30 -2.95
N SER A 12 7.21 0.32 -1.84
CA SER A 12 7.73 1.57 -1.28
C SER A 12 8.96 2.13 -2.01
N CYS A 13 9.81 1.26 -2.57
CA CYS A 13 11.11 1.65 -3.13
C CYS A 13 11.42 1.09 -4.53
N GLY A 14 10.54 0.26 -5.10
CA GLY A 14 10.68 -0.31 -6.44
C GLY A 14 11.72 -1.44 -6.59
N LYS A 15 12.49 -1.76 -5.54
CA LYS A 15 13.52 -2.81 -5.58
C LYS A 15 12.92 -4.18 -5.90
N GLN A 16 13.51 -4.91 -6.85
CA GLN A 16 13.18 -6.31 -7.12
C GLN A 16 13.68 -7.21 -5.99
N HIS A 17 12.83 -8.10 -5.48
CA HIS A 17 13.23 -9.08 -4.48
C HIS A 17 12.44 -10.39 -4.60
N THR A 18 13.04 -11.46 -4.07
CA THR A 18 12.37 -12.76 -3.94
C THR A 18 11.21 -12.66 -2.96
N TYR A 19 10.04 -13.12 -3.37
CA TYR A 19 8.90 -13.33 -2.50
C TYR A 19 9.06 -14.68 -1.80
N SER A 20 9.61 -14.67 -0.58
CA SER A 20 9.79 -15.86 0.26
C SER A 20 9.12 -15.67 1.62
N THR A 21 8.64 -16.76 2.22
CA THR A 21 8.17 -16.81 3.60
C THR A 21 9.24 -16.39 4.61
N ASP A 22 10.52 -16.53 4.27
CA ASP A 22 11.65 -16.14 5.11
C ASP A 22 11.79 -14.62 5.27
N ASN A 23 11.20 -13.85 4.35
CA ASN A 23 11.04 -12.41 4.53
C ASN A 23 9.68 -12.17 5.23
N PRO A 24 9.64 -11.74 6.50
CA PRO A 24 8.38 -11.45 7.19
C PRO A 24 7.74 -10.13 6.73
N SER A 25 8.48 -9.30 5.99
CA SER A 25 8.06 -7.96 5.55
C SER A 25 7.46 -7.94 4.13
N ARG A 26 7.24 -9.08 3.48
CA ARG A 26 6.56 -9.11 2.16
C ARG A 26 5.20 -8.39 2.24
N PRO A 27 4.78 -7.65 1.19
CA PRO A 27 5.39 -7.55 -0.15
C PRO A 27 6.56 -6.56 -0.24
N PHE A 28 7.08 -6.05 0.89
CA PHE A 28 8.21 -5.13 0.93
C PHE A 28 9.55 -5.88 0.99
N CYS A 29 10.59 -5.25 0.48
CA CYS A 29 11.94 -5.84 0.52
C CYS A 29 12.58 -5.81 1.93
N SER A 30 12.04 -5.04 2.87
CA SER A 30 12.53 -4.93 4.25
C SER A 30 11.51 -4.28 5.19
N GLU A 31 11.71 -4.45 6.50
CA GLU A 31 10.89 -3.82 7.55
C GLU A 31 10.86 -2.29 7.43
N ARG A 32 12.00 -1.67 7.10
CA ARG A 32 12.07 -0.23 6.83
C ARG A 32 11.08 0.21 5.75
N CYS A 33 10.96 -0.54 4.65
CA CYS A 33 10.05 -0.18 3.56
C CYS A 33 8.58 -0.34 3.98
N LYS A 34 8.27 -1.36 4.79
CA LYS A 34 6.95 -1.55 5.40
C LYS A 34 6.56 -0.36 6.28
N LEU A 35 7.47 0.10 7.14
CA LEU A 35 7.21 1.25 8.03
C LEU A 35 7.07 2.56 7.27
N ILE A 36 7.85 2.78 6.20
CA ILE A 36 7.70 3.95 5.33
C ILE A 36 6.31 3.96 4.69
N ASP A 37 5.87 2.82 4.14
CA ASP A 37 4.55 2.74 3.52
C ASP A 37 3.43 3.02 4.53
N LEU A 38 3.53 2.44 5.73
CA LEU A 38 2.62 2.75 6.84
C LEU A 38 2.61 4.25 7.18
N GLY A 39 3.78 4.90 7.20
CA GLY A 39 3.89 6.34 7.44
C GLY A 39 3.17 7.17 6.37
N ARG A 40 3.27 6.79 5.09
CA ARG A 40 2.56 7.47 4.00
C ARG A 40 1.04 7.38 4.15
N TRP A 41 0.54 6.22 4.56
CA TRP A 41 -0.88 6.06 4.91
C TRP A 41 -1.28 6.95 6.08
N ALA A 42 -0.50 6.96 7.15
CA ALA A 42 -0.78 7.77 8.33
C ALA A 42 -0.72 9.29 8.06
N ASN A 43 0.09 9.70 7.09
CA ASN A 43 0.23 11.10 6.66
C ASN A 43 -0.74 11.50 5.53
N GLU A 44 -1.70 10.64 5.18
CA GLU A 44 -2.68 10.89 4.11
C GLU A 44 -2.03 11.16 2.72
N GLU A 45 -0.80 10.68 2.50
CA GLU A 45 -0.13 10.79 1.19
C GLU A 45 -0.79 9.87 0.15
N TYR A 46 -1.48 8.83 0.61
CA TYR A 46 -2.31 7.98 -0.23
C TYR A 46 -3.79 8.37 -0.06
N ALA A 47 -4.41 8.81 -1.15
CA ALA A 47 -5.83 9.13 -1.20
C ALA A 47 -6.45 8.57 -2.50
N ILE A 48 -7.69 8.10 -2.39
CA ILE A 48 -8.49 7.72 -3.56
C ILE A 48 -9.27 8.96 -3.99
N PRO A 49 -9.06 9.48 -5.22
CA PRO A 49 -9.75 10.67 -5.67
C PRO A 49 -11.26 10.39 -5.80
N VAL A 50 -12.08 11.29 -5.26
CA VAL A 50 -13.54 11.23 -5.41
C VAL A 50 -13.93 11.98 -6.69
N PRO A 51 -14.70 11.37 -7.62
CA PRO A 51 -15.25 12.08 -8.76
C PRO A 51 -16.17 13.22 -8.31
N ALA A 52 -16.09 14.38 -8.96
CA ALA A 52 -16.83 15.59 -8.59
C ALA A 52 -18.37 15.46 -8.63
N SER A 53 -18.92 14.36 -9.14
CA SER A 53 -20.36 14.16 -9.34
C SER A 53 -21.13 13.65 -8.10
N HIS A 54 -20.51 13.57 -6.92
CA HIS A 54 -21.13 13.08 -5.68
C HIS A 54 -20.94 14.04 -4.49
N ALA A 55 -20.92 15.35 -4.74
CA ALA A 55 -20.73 16.38 -3.71
C ALA A 55 -22.04 16.99 -3.17
N GLU A 56 -23.19 16.39 -3.45
CA GLU A 56 -24.49 16.86 -2.94
C GLU A 56 -25.20 15.69 -2.24
N ASP A 57 -25.85 16.00 -1.11
CA ASP A 57 -26.66 15.12 -0.25
C ASP A 57 -25.94 14.35 0.88
N SER A 58 -25.55 15.06 1.95
CA SER A 58 -25.58 14.43 3.28
C SER A 58 -25.85 15.36 4.49
N ASP A 59 -26.16 16.65 4.31
CA ASP A 59 -26.34 17.58 5.45
C ASP A 59 -27.75 18.18 5.57
N SER A 60 -28.76 17.53 5.00
CA SER A 60 -30.16 17.86 5.29
C SER A 60 -30.69 16.94 6.39
N LEU A 61 -30.37 17.22 7.65
CA LEU A 61 -31.15 16.72 8.79
C LEU A 61 -32.48 17.51 8.82
N PRO A 62 -33.65 16.87 8.65
CA PRO A 62 -34.91 17.53 8.96
C PRO A 62 -35.02 17.70 10.49
N ASP A 63 -35.50 18.87 10.91
CA ASP A 63 -35.78 19.31 12.29
C ASP A 63 -36.74 18.35 13.03
#